data_AF-A0A3A6JL04-F1
#
_entry.id   AF-A0A3A6JL04-F1
#
_cell.length_a   1.000
_cell.length_b   1.000
_cell.length_c   1.000
_cell.angle_alpha   90.00
_cell.angle_beta   90.00
_cell.angle_gamma   90.00
#
_symmetry.space_group_name_H-M   'P 1'
#
loop_
_entity.id
_entity.type
_entity.pdbx_description
1 polymer ?
#
loop_
_entity_poly.entity_id
_entity_poly.type
_entity_poly.pdbx_seq_one_letter_code
_entity_poly.pdbx_strand_id
1 'polypeptide(L)' 'MDGQEKLLDYETIKAAVAGEKWATEKVLAHYADYIDELSTVEIRQPGGKVKKVIDEDALNIFQA' A
#
# COMPACT_ATOMS: atom_id res chain seq x y z
N MET A 1 -2.79 12.74 -17.06
CA MET A 1 -3.01 12.22 -15.70
C MET A 1 -4.51 12.04 -15.55
N ASP A 2 -5.04 10.93 -16.08
CA ASP A 2 -6.47 10.59 -16.02
C ASP A 2 -6.78 9.78 -14.75
N GLY A 3 -6.12 10.15 -13.64
CA GLY A 3 -6.25 9.48 -12.35
C GLY A 3 -7.43 10.04 -11.59
N GLN A 4 -8.66 9.79 -12.04
CA GLN A 4 -9.75 9.70 -11.08
C GLN A 4 -9.47 8.46 -10.23
N GLU A 5 -8.74 8.62 -9.13
CA GLU A 5 -8.74 7.62 -8.06
C GLU A 5 -10.21 7.36 -7.77
N LYS A 6 -10.64 6.13 -8.04
CA LYS A 6 -12.04 5.74 -7.92
C LYS A 6 -12.35 5.62 -6.44
N LEU A 7 -12.64 6.76 -5.81
CA LEU A 7 -12.84 6.89 -4.37
C LEU A 7 -13.70 5.74 -3.85
N LEU A 8 -13.23 5.08 -2.79
CA LEU A 8 -14.02 4.10 -2.07
C LEU A 8 -15.28 4.76 -1.52
N ASP A 9 -16.38 4.02 -1.58
CA ASP A 9 -17.63 4.50 -1.00
C ASP A 9 -17.53 4.56 0.54
N TYR A 10 -18.26 5.51 1.11
CA TYR A 10 -18.25 5.75 2.55
C TYR A 10 -18.68 4.52 3.36
N GLU A 11 -19.61 3.71 2.85
CA GLU A 11 -20.08 2.51 3.54
C GLU A 11 -18.98 1.44 3.62
N THR A 12 -18.20 1.25 2.55
CA THR A 12 -17.02 0.38 2.57
C THR A 12 -15.99 0.89 3.58
N ILE A 13 -15.70 2.20 3.61
CA ILE A 13 -14.75 2.76 4.58
C ILE A 13 -15.26 2.54 6.01
N LYS A 14 -16.53 2.86 6.27
CA LYS A 14 -17.16 2.69 7.58
C LYS A 14 -17.16 1.23 8.05
N ALA A 15 -17.44 0.29 7.15
CA ALA A 15 -17.36 -1.15 7.44
C ALA A 15 -15.93 -1.59 7.75
N ALA A 16 -14.93 -1.11 7.00
CA ALA A 16 -13.52 -1.40 7.29
C ALA A 16 -13.09 -0.86 8.66
N VAL A 17 -13.53 0.35 9.04
CA VAL A 17 -13.31 0.92 10.38
C VAL A 17 -13.96 0.08 11.48
N ALA A 18 -15.11 -0.54 11.20
CA ALA A 18 -15.75 -1.50 12.11
C ALA A 18 -15.07 -2.89 12.15
N GLY A 19 -14.03 -3.12 11.33
CA GLY A 19 -13.28 -4.37 11.27
C GLY A 19 -13.87 -5.44 10.35
N GLU A 20 -14.82 -5.08 9.48
CA GLU A 20 -15.42 -6.01 8.52
C GLU A 20 -14.38 -6.50 7.50
N LYS A 21 -14.08 -7.81 7.52
CA LYS A 21 -13.00 -8.39 6.71
C LYS A 21 -13.11 -8.07 5.22
N TRP A 22 -14.30 -8.21 4.64
CA TRP A 22 -14.53 -7.96 3.21
C TRP A 22 -14.28 -6.49 2.83
N ALA A 23 -14.54 -5.57 3.76
CA ALA A 23 -14.37 -4.14 3.55
C ALA A 23 -12.89 -3.76 3.67
N THR A 24 -12.20 -4.31 4.66
CA THR A 24 -10.75 -4.16 4.82
C THR A 24 -9.99 -4.68 3.60
N GLU A 25 -10.36 -5.83 3.07
CA GLU A 25 -9.76 -6.39 1.84
C GLU A 25 -9.96 -5.46 0.63
N LYS A 26 -11.13 -4.83 0.49
CA LYS A 26 -11.38 -3.84 -0.57
C LYS A 26 -10.53 -2.58 -0.41
N VAL A 27 -10.39 -2.08 0.83
CA VAL A 27 -9.54 -0.92 1.12
C VAL A 27 -8.08 -1.23 0.76
N LEU A 28 -7.58 -2.40 1.17
CA LEU A 28 -6.21 -2.83 0.85
C LEU A 28 -6.01 -2.99 -0.66
N ALA A 29 -6.96 -3.59 -1.38
CA ALA A 29 -6.88 -3.73 -2.82
C ALA A 29 -6.90 -2.37 -3.55
N HIS A 30 -7.65 -1.40 -3.04
CA HIS A 30 -7.72 -0.06 -3.62
C HIS A 30 -6.39 0.71 -3.51
N TYR A 31 -5.70 0.57 -2.38
CA TYR A 31 -4.43 1.26 -2.12
C TYR A 31 -3.19 0.38 -2.35
N ALA A 32 -3.34 -0.83 -2.91
CA ALA A 32 -2.25 -1.79 -3.03
C ALA A 32 -1.03 -1.21 -3.78
N ASP A 33 -1.25 -0.55 -4.92
CA ASP A 33 -0.18 0.02 -5.74
C ASP A 33 0.52 1.18 -5.00
N TYR A 34 -0.26 2.03 -4.32
CA TYR A 34 0.27 3.14 -3.53
C TYR A 34 1.10 2.64 -2.33
N ILE A 35 0.61 1.60 -1.64
CA ILE A 35 1.34 0.94 -0.55
C ILE A 35 2.62 0.30 -1.08
N ASP A 36 2.57 -0.40 -2.22
CA ASP A 36 3.72 -1.05 -2.82
C ASP A 36 4.78 -0.03 -3.26
N GLU A 37 4.37 1.12 -3.82
CA GLU A 37 5.28 2.21 -4.19
C GLU A 37 5.97 2.82 -2.96
N LEU A 38 5.22 3.10 -1.88
CA LEU A 38 5.78 3.76 -0.70
C LEU A 38 6.56 2.82 0.23
N SER A 39 6.25 1.53 0.24
CA SER A 39 6.83 0.57 1.19
C SER A 39 8.01 -0.20 0.62
N THR A 40 8.49 0.17 -0.56
CA THR A 40 9.58 -0.54 -1.22
C THR A 40 10.60 0.40 -1.85
N VAL A 41 11.82 -0.08 -1.95
CA VAL A 41 12.92 0.59 -2.63
C VAL A 41 13.56 -0.32 -3.66
N GLU A 42 14.08 0.29 -4.72
CA GLU A 42 14.86 -0.42 -5.73
C GLU A 42 16.34 -0.44 -5.34
N ILE A 43 16.86 -1.65 -5.11
CA ILE A 43 18.28 -1.86 -4.81
C ILE A 43 18.97 -2.48 -6.01
N ARG A 44 20.07 -1.87 -6.42
CA ARG A 44 20.95 -2.40 -7.47
C ARG A 44 21.93 -3.42 -6.88
N GLN A 45 21.84 -4.64 -7.37
CA GLN A 45 22.69 -5.75 -6.95
C GLN A 45 24.07 -5.71 -7.63
N PRO A 46 25.09 -6.41 -7.06
CA PRO A 46 26.45 -6.48 -7.63
C PRO A 46 26.56 -7.03 -9.07
N GLY A 47 25.48 -7.59 -9.64
CA GLY A 47 25.39 -8.00 -11.05
C GLY A 47 24.67 -7.00 -11.96
N GLY A 48 24.42 -5.78 -11.48
CA GLY A 48 23.69 -4.74 -12.22
C GLY A 48 22.17 -4.92 -12.27
N LYS A 49 21.63 -6.03 -11.78
CA LYS A 49 20.18 -6.27 -11.66
C LYS A 49 19.57 -5.39 -10.59
N VAL A 50 18.42 -4.79 -10.88
CA VAL A 50 17.62 -4.05 -9.89
C VAL A 50 16.60 -5.02 -9.27
N LYS A 51 16.43 -4.96 -7.95
CA LYS A 51 15.35 -5.65 -7.24
C LYS A 51 14.58 -4.66 -6.38
N LYS A 52 13.25 -4.78 -6.43
CA LYS A 52 12.34 -4.12 -5.50
C LYS A 52 12.34 -4.91 -4.19
N VAL A 53 12.65 -4.25 -3.08
CA VAL A 53 12.66 -4.84 -1.73
C VAL A 53 11.87 -3.95 -0.79
N ILE A 54 11.45 -4.50 0.35
CA ILE A 54 10.74 -3.73 1.38
C ILE A 54 11.68 -2.66 1.95
N ASP A 55 11.16 -1.45 2.11
CA ASP A 55 11.83 -0.36 2.82
C ASP A 55 11.59 -0.52 4.33
N GLU A 56 12.56 -1.11 5.03
CA GLU A 56 12.47 -1.33 6.48
C GLU A 56 12.49 -0.02 7.28
N ASP A 57 13.13 1.02 6.76
CA ASP A 57 13.20 2.32 7.42
C ASP A 57 11.84 3.05 7.35
N ALA A 58 11.14 2.94 6.23
CA ALA A 58 9.79 3.45 6.07
C ALA A 58 8.77 2.73 6.98
N LEU A 59 8.99 1.45 7.32
CA LEU A 59 8.08 0.68 8.17
C LEU A 59 8.30 0.89 9.67
N ASN A 60 9.51 1.28 10.09
CA ASN A 60 9.82 1.53 11.49
C ASN A 60 9.14 2.78 12.08
N ILE A 61 8.54 3.64 11.25
CA ILE A 61 7.79 4.83 11.72
C ILE A 61 6.49 4.49 12.45
N PHE A 62 5.99 3.24 12.32
CA PHE A 62 4.76 2.78 12.98
C PHE A 62 5.01 2.14 14.36
N GLN A 63 6.25 2.11 14.85
CA GLN A 63 6.63 1.50 16.13
C GLN A 63 6.79 2.50 17.30
N ALA A 64 6.29 3.73 17.16
CA ALA A 64 6.36 4.78 18.21
C ALA A 64 5.18 4.75 19.19
#